data_AF-A0A358C4B6-F1
#
_entry.id   AF-A0A358C4B6-F1
#
_cell.length_a   1.000
_cell.length_b   1.000
_cell.length_c   1.000
_cell.angle_alpha   90.00
_cell.angle_beta   90.00
_cell.angle_gamma   90.00
#
_symmetry.space_group_name_H-M   'P 1'
#
loop_
_entity.id
_entity.type
_entity.pdbx_description
1 polymer ?
#
loop_
_entity_poly.entity_id
_entity_poly.type
_entity_poly.pdbx_seq_one_letter_code
_entity_poly.pdbx_strand_id
1 'polypeptide(L)'
;MRDIQRIDDYLERLDDEIRRANRRALAYLDYRLRSLRPIDEVVDAAIVRVMNSKTDVHDSPFPPGDMVSPANLAEPRRQEAREKATQLRETIPTEEDIARAKLRALARNVRMVNAPKLVEFVSRQLSGRPVVASEELQISSVADVRAYQTLLVLGAAMDSGSPDLQREALAMMRGFRVRRTGDKEAENKWITGVPFRIERAKKPAATKGEAT
;
A
#
# COMPACT_ATOMS: atom_id res chain seq x y z
N MET A 1 15.74 -0.79 5.29
CA MET A 1 14.50 -1.36 4.70
C MET A 1 13.83 -2.42 5.57
N ARG A 2 14.58 -3.26 6.33
CA ARG A 2 13.97 -4.25 7.25
C ARG A 2 13.19 -3.64 8.42
N ASP A 3 13.46 -2.39 8.80
CA ASP A 3 12.77 -1.74 9.92
C ASP A 3 11.38 -1.22 9.56
N ILE A 4 11.14 -0.76 8.32
CA ILE A 4 9.82 -0.31 7.87
C ILE A 4 8.88 -1.51 7.68
N GLN A 5 9.37 -2.60 7.08
CA GLN A 5 8.62 -3.85 6.99
C GLN A 5 8.27 -4.40 8.37
N ARG A 6 9.19 -4.30 9.34
CA ARG A 6 8.89 -4.61 10.74
C ARG A 6 7.79 -3.72 11.31
N ILE A 7 7.82 -2.41 11.05
CA ILE A 7 6.80 -1.48 11.53
C ILE A 7 5.43 -1.85 10.95
N ASP A 8 5.34 -2.12 9.65
CA ASP A 8 4.09 -2.52 9.00
C ASP A 8 3.56 -3.84 9.55
N ASP A 9 4.43 -4.85 9.74
CA ASP A 9 4.08 -6.12 10.38
C ASP A 9 3.62 -5.93 11.85
N TYR A 10 4.24 -4.99 12.58
CA TYR A 10 3.84 -4.62 13.95
C TYR A 10 2.47 -3.94 13.97
N LEU A 11 2.16 -3.05 13.01
CA LEU A 11 0.87 -2.38 12.90
C LEU A 11 -0.25 -3.35 12.51
N GLU A 12 -0.01 -4.25 11.56
CA GLU A 12 -0.98 -5.27 11.17
C GLU A 12 -1.30 -6.21 12.34
N ARG A 13 -0.28 -6.61 13.10
CA ARG A 13 -0.47 -7.42 14.31
C ARG A 13 -1.23 -6.65 15.41
N LEU A 14 -0.98 -5.35 15.57
CA LEU A 14 -1.68 -4.50 16.53
C LEU A 14 -3.19 -4.42 16.19
N ASP A 15 -3.51 -4.20 14.93
CA ASP A 15 -4.90 -4.13 14.45
C ASP A 15 -5.64 -5.46 14.68
N ASP A 16 -4.97 -6.58 14.46
CA ASP A 16 -5.51 -7.91 14.73
C ASP A 16 -5.75 -8.16 16.22
N GLU A 17 -4.84 -7.69 17.09
CA GLU A 17 -5.01 -7.76 18.54
C GLU A 17 -6.18 -6.88 19.01
N ILE A 18 -6.34 -5.67 18.45
CA ILE A 18 -7.47 -4.77 18.72
C ILE A 18 -8.80 -5.43 18.31
N ARG A 19 -8.87 -6.03 17.11
CA ARG A 19 -10.07 -6.72 16.64
C ARG A 19 -10.44 -7.91 17.53
N ARG A 20 -9.46 -8.68 18.00
CA ARG A 20 -9.69 -9.80 18.94
C ARG A 20 -10.08 -9.32 20.33
N ALA A 21 -9.55 -8.19 20.79
CA ALA A 21 -9.92 -7.58 22.07
C ALA A 21 -11.36 -7.07 22.03
N ASN A 22 -11.74 -6.34 20.98
CA ASN A 22 -13.11 -5.84 20.80
C ASN A 22 -14.14 -6.96 20.70
N ARG A 23 -13.84 -8.05 19.98
CA ARG A 23 -14.73 -9.22 19.91
C ARG A 23 -14.94 -9.87 21.28
N ARG A 24 -13.88 -9.98 22.10
CA ARG A 24 -13.97 -10.51 23.47
C ARG A 24 -14.73 -9.57 24.41
N ALA A 25 -14.53 -8.25 24.29
CA ALA A 25 -15.25 -7.26 25.08
C ALA A 25 -16.76 -7.27 24.79
N LEU A 26 -17.15 -7.35 23.51
CA LEU A 26 -18.56 -7.46 23.13
C LEU A 26 -19.21 -8.75 23.63
N ALA A 27 -18.51 -9.89 23.54
CA ALA A 27 -19.00 -11.15 24.08
C ALA A 27 -19.17 -11.10 25.61
N TYR A 28 -18.22 -10.48 26.31
CA TYR A 28 -18.32 -10.28 27.75
C TYR A 28 -19.47 -9.34 28.13
N LEU A 29 -19.71 -8.27 27.37
CA LEU A 29 -20.84 -7.35 27.59
C LEU A 29 -22.19 -8.03 27.33
N ASP A 30 -22.34 -8.80 26.25
CA ASP A 30 -23.57 -9.56 25.98
C ASP A 30 -23.83 -10.60 27.08
N TYR A 31 -22.77 -11.29 27.54
CA TYR A 31 -22.86 -12.20 28.69
C TYR A 31 -23.31 -11.45 29.95
N ARG A 32 -22.65 -10.32 30.29
CA ARG A 32 -22.96 -9.52 31.49
C ARG A 32 -24.38 -8.97 31.45
N LEU A 33 -24.86 -8.49 30.29
CA LEU A 33 -26.23 -7.99 30.12
C LEU A 33 -27.27 -9.09 30.32
N ARG A 34 -26.98 -10.33 29.89
CA ARG A 34 -27.87 -11.48 30.11
C ARG A 34 -27.79 -12.02 31.53
N SER A 35 -26.63 -11.97 32.16
CA SER A 35 -26.40 -12.47 33.52
C SER A 35 -26.83 -11.49 34.62
N LEU A 36 -27.05 -10.21 34.30
CA LEU A 36 -27.45 -9.16 35.26
C LEU A 36 -28.97 -9.04 35.47
N ARG A 37 -29.81 -9.88 34.87
CA ARG A 37 -31.15 -10.08 35.45
C ARG A 37 -30.93 -10.82 36.77
N PRO A 38 -31.36 -10.30 37.93
CA PRO A 38 -31.13 -10.97 39.19
C PRO A 38 -32.08 -12.15 39.28
N ILE A 39 -31.71 -13.25 38.62
CA ILE A 39 -32.46 -14.50 38.63
C ILE A 39 -32.58 -14.99 40.07
N ASP A 40 -31.57 -14.73 40.89
CA ASP A 40 -31.53 -15.04 42.31
C ASP A 40 -32.62 -14.28 43.08
N GLU A 41 -32.86 -12.99 42.80
CA GLU A 41 -33.95 -12.22 43.46
C GLU A 41 -35.34 -12.73 43.06
N VAL A 42 -35.49 -13.18 41.81
CA VAL A 42 -36.74 -13.80 41.31
C VAL A 42 -36.95 -15.18 41.95
N VAL A 43 -35.88 -15.95 42.14
CA VAL A 43 -35.89 -17.26 42.79
C VAL A 43 -36.19 -17.11 44.29
N ASP A 44 -35.56 -16.16 44.98
CA ASP A 44 -35.84 -15.87 46.40
C ASP A 44 -37.29 -15.45 46.60
N ALA A 45 -37.82 -14.58 45.73
CA ALA A 45 -39.23 -14.17 45.75
C ALA A 45 -40.20 -15.35 45.50
N ALA A 46 -39.82 -16.28 44.61
CA ALA A 46 -40.59 -17.49 44.35
C ALA A 46 -40.57 -18.47 45.54
N ILE A 47 -39.40 -18.68 46.17
CA ILE A 47 -39.25 -19.53 47.36
C ILE A 47 -40.10 -18.98 48.51
N VAL A 48 -40.06 -17.67 48.76
CA VAL A 48 -40.87 -17.02 49.81
C VAL A 48 -42.37 -17.19 49.56
N ARG A 49 -42.82 -17.11 48.29
CA ARG A 49 -44.24 -17.35 47.95
C ARG A 49 -44.68 -18.79 48.19
N VAL A 50 -43.86 -19.77 47.82
CA VAL A 50 -44.17 -21.19 48.02
C VAL A 50 -44.24 -21.51 49.51
N MET A 51 -43.24 -21.08 50.30
CA MET A 51 -43.17 -21.34 51.74
C MET A 51 -44.34 -20.72 52.54
N ASN A 52 -44.89 -19.60 52.06
CA ASN A 52 -46.01 -18.91 52.72
C ASN A 52 -47.40 -19.39 52.26
N SER A 53 -47.48 -20.28 51.27
CA SER A 53 -48.74 -20.83 50.78
C SER A 53 -49.12 -22.11 51.54
N LYS A 54 -50.38 -22.21 52.00
CA LYS A 54 -50.91 -23.40 52.71
C LYS A 54 -51.55 -24.44 51.80
N THR A 55 -51.60 -24.17 50.50
CA THR A 55 -52.10 -25.06 49.47
C THR A 55 -50.94 -25.39 48.54
N ASP A 56 -50.82 -26.66 48.17
CA ASP A 56 -49.78 -27.17 47.27
C ASP A 56 -50.06 -26.66 45.86
N VAL A 57 -49.65 -25.42 45.60
CA VAL A 57 -49.83 -24.74 44.33
C VAL A 57 -48.50 -24.84 43.61
N HIS A 58 -48.35 -25.91 42.82
CA HIS A 58 -47.26 -26.05 41.85
C HIS A 58 -47.46 -25.07 40.69
N ASP A 59 -47.40 -23.78 40.96
CA ASP A 59 -47.40 -22.74 39.94
C ASP A 59 -45.94 -22.43 39.61
N SER A 60 -45.34 -23.29 38.79
CA SER A 60 -44.08 -23.01 38.14
C SER A 60 -44.26 -21.75 37.28
N PRO A 61 -43.36 -20.74 37.32
CA PRO A 61 -43.47 -19.54 36.49
C PRO A 61 -43.31 -19.86 34.98
N PHE A 62 -42.99 -21.12 34.66
CA PHE A 62 -43.03 -21.65 33.31
C PHE A 62 -44.39 -22.33 33.10
N PRO A 63 -45.35 -21.68 32.40
CA PRO A 63 -46.55 -22.38 32.00
C PRO A 63 -46.16 -23.60 31.14
N PRO A 64 -46.91 -24.71 31.17
CA PRO A 64 -46.76 -25.75 30.17
C PRO A 64 -47.13 -25.11 28.83
N GLY A 65 -46.12 -24.65 28.09
CA GLY A 65 -46.31 -24.09 26.76
C GLY A 65 -46.91 -25.13 25.82
N ASP A 66 -47.38 -24.68 24.66
CA ASP A 66 -47.95 -25.57 23.65
C ASP A 66 -46.99 -26.74 23.36
N MET A 67 -47.50 -27.97 23.46
CA MET A 67 -46.75 -29.16 23.10
C MET A 67 -46.29 -29.06 21.64
N VAL A 68 -45.13 -29.62 21.32
CA VAL A 68 -44.57 -29.62 19.95
C VAL A 68 -45.61 -30.20 18.99
N SER A 69 -46.24 -29.32 18.20
CA SER A 69 -47.25 -29.69 17.21
C SER A 69 -46.76 -29.31 15.81
N PRO A 70 -47.20 -30.02 14.76
CA PRO A 70 -46.84 -29.68 13.39
C PRO A 70 -47.23 -28.24 13.00
N ALA A 71 -48.24 -27.66 13.64
CA ALA A 71 -48.71 -26.30 13.40
C ALA A 71 -47.77 -25.23 13.99
N ASN A 72 -46.95 -25.60 14.98
CA ASN A 72 -46.00 -24.71 15.66
C ASN A 72 -44.54 -24.94 15.20
N LEU A 73 -44.33 -25.85 14.23
CA LEU A 73 -43.02 -26.03 13.63
C LEU A 73 -42.72 -24.84 12.71
N ALA A 74 -41.56 -24.23 12.91
CA ALA A 74 -41.09 -23.18 12.02
C ALA A 74 -41.00 -23.72 10.58
N GLU A 75 -41.63 -23.02 9.64
CA GLU A 75 -41.52 -23.37 8.23
C GLU A 75 -40.04 -23.39 7.80
N PRO A 76 -39.62 -24.35 6.96
CA PRO A 76 -38.25 -24.39 6.46
C PRO A 76 -37.89 -23.05 5.82
N ARG A 77 -36.78 -22.45 6.25
CA ARG A 77 -36.34 -21.15 5.73
C ARG A 77 -36.15 -21.25 4.22
N ARG A 78 -37.05 -20.61 3.47
CA ARG A 78 -36.91 -20.47 2.02
C ARG A 78 -35.70 -19.58 1.77
N GLN A 79 -34.69 -20.10 1.10
CA GLN A 79 -33.58 -19.27 0.63
C GLN A 79 -34.13 -18.37 -0.48
N GLU A 80 -34.30 -17.09 -0.17
CA GLU A 80 -34.60 -16.09 -1.20
C GLU A 80 -33.46 -16.10 -2.22
N ALA A 81 -33.79 -16.37 -3.47
CA ALA A 81 -32.82 -16.34 -4.55
C ALA A 81 -32.27 -14.92 -4.65
N ARG A 82 -30.96 -14.77 -4.42
CA ARG A 82 -30.30 -13.48 -4.52
C ARG A 82 -30.56 -12.87 -5.91
N GLU A 83 -31.02 -11.64 -5.94
CA GLU A 83 -31.20 -10.90 -7.19
C GLU A 83 -29.88 -10.91 -7.99
N LYS A 84 -29.97 -11.17 -9.29
CA LYS A 84 -28.79 -11.14 -10.16
C LYS A 84 -28.24 -9.72 -10.15
N ALA A 85 -26.92 -9.59 -10.00
CA ALA A 85 -26.25 -8.30 -10.03
C ALA A 85 -26.63 -7.54 -11.31
N THR A 86 -27.06 -6.29 -11.16
CA THR A 86 -27.40 -5.41 -12.26
C THR A 86 -26.19 -5.30 -13.21
N GLN A 87 -26.42 -5.47 -14.50
CA GLN A 87 -25.35 -5.33 -15.49
C GLN A 87 -24.75 -3.93 -15.37
N LEU A 88 -23.42 -3.84 -15.27
CA LEU A 88 -22.71 -2.57 -15.29
C LEU A 88 -23.06 -1.86 -16.60
N ARG A 89 -23.46 -0.59 -16.53
CA ARG A 89 -23.59 0.23 -17.74
C ARG A 89 -22.20 0.36 -18.37
N GLU A 90 -22.03 -0.24 -19.53
CA GLU A 90 -20.86 -0.02 -20.37
C GLU A 90 -21.00 1.35 -21.04
N THR A 91 -20.26 2.35 -20.54
CA THR A 91 -20.14 3.63 -21.22
C THR A 91 -19.10 3.50 -22.33
N ILE A 92 -19.55 3.57 -23.59
CA ILE A 92 -18.66 3.63 -24.75
C ILE A 92 -17.92 4.99 -24.71
N PRO A 93 -16.58 5.01 -24.69
CA PRO A 93 -15.81 6.26 -24.68
C PRO A 93 -16.11 7.11 -25.91
N THR A 94 -16.25 8.42 -25.73
CA THR A 94 -16.38 9.35 -26.85
C THR A 94 -15.04 9.52 -27.59
N GLU A 95 -15.06 10.03 -28.82
CA GLU A 95 -13.82 10.35 -29.55
C GLU A 95 -12.95 11.37 -28.79
N GLU A 96 -13.56 12.33 -28.09
CA GLU A 96 -12.85 13.27 -27.23
C GLU A 96 -12.14 12.56 -26.07
N ASP A 97 -12.80 11.60 -25.42
CA ASP A 97 -12.20 10.82 -24.34
C ASP A 97 -10.98 10.05 -24.82
N ILE A 98 -11.07 9.45 -26.00
CA ILE A 98 -9.96 8.73 -26.64
C ILE A 98 -8.80 9.70 -26.93
N ALA A 99 -9.09 10.87 -27.51
CA ALA A 99 -8.07 11.87 -27.82
C ALA A 99 -7.37 12.38 -26.55
N ARG A 100 -8.15 12.68 -25.51
CA ARG A 100 -7.64 13.12 -24.20
C ARG A 100 -6.81 12.03 -23.52
N ALA A 101 -7.21 10.76 -23.61
CA ALA A 101 -6.44 9.62 -23.11
C ALA A 101 -5.09 9.48 -23.85
N LYS A 102 -5.08 9.63 -25.17
CA LYS A 102 -3.86 9.63 -25.99
C LYS A 102 -2.91 10.77 -25.59
N LEU A 103 -3.42 11.99 -25.46
CA LEU A 103 -2.61 13.14 -25.02
C LEU A 103 -2.00 12.91 -23.64
N ARG A 104 -2.77 12.38 -22.67
CA ARG A 104 -2.24 12.01 -21.35
C ARG A 104 -1.18 10.91 -21.44
N ALA A 105 -1.35 9.92 -22.30
CA ALA A 105 -0.36 8.86 -22.51
C ALA A 105 0.94 9.44 -23.08
N LEU A 106 0.87 10.30 -24.10
CA LEU A 106 2.03 11.00 -24.66
C LEU A 106 2.73 11.86 -23.60
N ALA A 107 1.96 12.63 -22.84
CA ALA A 107 2.47 13.48 -21.76
C ALA A 107 3.19 12.68 -20.66
N ARG A 108 2.68 11.48 -20.30
CA ARG A 108 3.34 10.55 -19.38
C ARG A 108 4.62 9.98 -19.98
N ASN A 109 4.56 9.53 -21.24
CA ASN A 109 5.69 8.91 -21.93
C ASN A 109 6.88 9.87 -22.09
N VAL A 110 6.62 11.15 -22.35
CA VAL A 110 7.67 12.19 -22.43
C VAL A 110 8.31 12.43 -21.06
N ARG A 111 7.56 12.30 -19.96
CA ARG A 111 8.07 12.49 -18.59
C ARG A 111 8.74 11.25 -17.98
N MET A 112 8.52 10.09 -18.59
CA MET A 112 9.08 8.81 -18.16
C MET A 112 10.54 8.66 -18.62
N VAL A 113 11.43 8.49 -17.66
CA VAL A 113 12.86 8.23 -17.88
C VAL A 113 13.16 6.78 -17.53
N ASN A 114 13.73 6.05 -18.49
CA ASN A 114 14.24 4.70 -18.31
C ASN A 114 15.73 4.68 -18.65
N ALA A 115 16.43 3.58 -18.33
CA ALA A 115 17.87 3.49 -18.57
C ALA A 115 18.27 3.78 -20.04
N PRO A 116 17.61 3.23 -21.08
CA PRO A 116 17.94 3.55 -22.47
C PRO A 116 17.82 5.03 -22.83
N LYS A 117 16.71 5.69 -22.46
CA LYS A 117 16.51 7.13 -22.72
C LYS A 117 17.55 7.98 -21.98
N LEU A 118 17.91 7.58 -20.77
CA LEU A 118 18.92 8.27 -19.99
C LEU A 118 20.31 8.14 -20.64
N VAL A 119 20.66 6.95 -21.15
CA VAL A 119 21.90 6.72 -21.90
C VAL A 119 21.93 7.54 -23.19
N GLU A 120 20.82 7.60 -23.93
CA GLU A 120 20.70 8.42 -25.13
C GLU A 120 20.95 9.91 -24.82
N PHE A 121 20.29 10.43 -23.78
CA PHE A 121 20.50 11.79 -23.31
C PHE A 121 21.97 12.03 -22.95
N VAL A 122 22.55 11.18 -22.09
CA VAL A 122 23.96 11.32 -21.65
C VAL A 122 24.93 11.23 -22.82
N SER A 123 24.71 10.31 -23.75
CA SER A 123 25.54 10.15 -24.95
C SER A 123 25.56 11.42 -25.80
N ARG A 124 24.38 12.05 -25.98
CA ARG A 124 24.25 13.34 -26.67
C ARG A 124 25.00 14.46 -25.93
N GLN A 125 24.87 14.55 -24.60
CA GLN A 125 25.56 15.59 -23.82
C GLN A 125 27.08 15.44 -23.81
N LEU A 126 27.57 14.20 -23.69
CA LEU A 126 29.00 13.91 -23.73
C LEU A 126 29.60 14.26 -25.10
N SER A 127 28.91 13.98 -26.22
CA SER A 127 29.39 14.34 -27.58
C SER A 127 30.85 13.93 -27.82
N GLY A 128 31.27 12.77 -27.30
CA GLY A 128 32.64 12.27 -27.39
C GLY A 128 33.62 12.77 -26.33
N ARG A 129 33.25 13.79 -25.54
CA ARG A 129 34.04 14.27 -24.38
C ARG A 129 34.05 13.21 -23.26
N PRO A 130 35.14 13.10 -22.49
CA PRO A 130 35.25 12.12 -21.41
C PRO A 130 34.38 12.49 -20.19
N VAL A 131 34.19 13.78 -19.96
CA VAL A 131 33.49 14.35 -18.79
C VAL A 131 32.72 15.58 -19.22
N VAL A 132 31.54 15.79 -18.63
CA VAL A 132 30.73 17.02 -18.77
C VAL A 132 30.15 17.39 -17.40
N ALA A 133 30.23 18.67 -17.05
CA ALA A 133 29.67 19.22 -15.80
C ALA A 133 28.17 19.52 -15.94
N SER A 134 27.44 19.55 -14.84
CA SER A 134 25.99 19.80 -14.81
C SER A 134 25.58 21.12 -15.44
N GLU A 135 26.44 22.15 -15.36
CA GLU A 135 26.19 23.50 -15.86
C GLU A 135 26.31 23.58 -17.39
N GLU A 136 27.06 22.65 -17.99
CA GLU A 136 27.28 22.58 -19.45
C GLU A 136 26.18 21.77 -20.18
N LEU A 137 25.25 21.16 -19.45
CA LEU A 137 24.22 20.32 -20.04
C LEU A 137 23.20 21.17 -20.81
N GLN A 138 22.95 20.79 -22.07
CA GLN A 138 21.96 21.45 -22.91
C GLN A 138 20.58 20.84 -22.67
N ILE A 139 19.68 21.61 -22.09
CA ILE A 139 18.29 21.19 -21.82
C ILE A 139 17.37 21.90 -22.82
N SER A 140 16.72 21.11 -23.68
CA SER A 140 15.88 21.60 -24.79
C SER A 140 14.44 21.08 -24.76
N SER A 141 14.15 20.07 -23.93
CA SER A 141 12.84 19.41 -23.88
C SER A 141 12.44 18.99 -22.47
N VAL A 142 11.14 18.67 -22.28
CA VAL A 142 10.63 18.11 -21.02
C VAL A 142 11.32 16.78 -20.66
N ALA A 143 11.67 15.96 -21.67
CA ALA A 143 12.41 14.73 -21.45
C ALA A 143 13.83 15.01 -20.91
N ASP A 144 14.48 16.06 -21.41
CA ASP A 144 15.80 16.49 -20.94
C ASP A 144 15.77 16.96 -19.49
N VAL A 145 14.74 17.74 -19.13
CA VAL A 145 14.51 18.18 -17.74
C VAL A 145 14.36 16.97 -16.82
N ARG A 146 13.59 15.96 -17.23
CA ARG A 146 13.41 14.74 -16.44
C ARG A 146 14.68 13.92 -16.37
N ALA A 147 15.46 13.82 -17.45
CA ALA A 147 16.76 13.16 -17.44
C ALA A 147 17.73 13.87 -16.47
N TYR A 148 17.78 15.20 -16.49
CA TYR A 148 18.57 15.99 -15.54
C TYR A 148 18.17 15.73 -14.08
N GLN A 149 16.86 15.73 -13.78
CA GLN A 149 16.35 15.38 -12.44
C GLN A 149 16.76 13.96 -12.04
N THR A 150 16.69 13.00 -12.96
CA THR A 150 17.13 11.64 -12.69
C THR A 150 18.63 11.60 -12.38
N LEU A 151 19.47 12.34 -13.08
CA LEU A 151 20.92 12.40 -12.80
C LEU A 151 21.22 12.99 -11.41
N LEU A 152 20.49 14.01 -10.97
CA LEU A 152 20.59 14.53 -9.60
C LEU A 152 20.30 13.44 -8.55
N VAL A 153 19.18 12.72 -8.74
CA VAL A 153 18.78 11.62 -7.84
C VAL A 153 19.81 10.50 -7.85
N LEU A 154 20.35 10.15 -9.02
CA LEU A 154 21.39 9.13 -9.13
C LEU A 154 22.68 9.54 -8.43
N GLY A 155 23.11 10.80 -8.55
CA GLY A 155 24.25 11.34 -7.81
C GLY A 155 24.04 11.25 -6.30
N ALA A 156 22.87 11.66 -5.81
CA ALA A 156 22.52 11.55 -4.39
C ALA A 156 22.43 10.09 -3.91
N ALA A 157 21.87 9.18 -4.72
CA ALA A 157 21.80 7.75 -4.41
C ALA A 157 23.19 7.13 -4.27
N MET A 158 24.14 7.51 -5.14
CA MET A 158 25.51 7.03 -5.05
C MET A 158 26.21 7.46 -3.76
N ASP A 159 25.95 8.68 -3.29
CA ASP A 159 26.57 9.25 -2.08
C ASP A 159 25.78 8.92 -0.79
N SER A 160 24.62 8.26 -0.89
CA SER A 160 23.73 7.97 0.25
C SER A 160 24.27 6.95 1.26
N GLY A 161 25.30 6.19 0.91
CA GLY A 161 25.82 5.07 1.72
C GLY A 161 24.91 3.83 1.75
N SER A 162 23.75 3.85 1.09
CA SER A 162 22.84 2.70 1.01
C SER A 162 23.20 1.76 -0.14
N PRO A 163 23.55 0.49 0.12
CA PRO A 163 23.91 -0.46 -0.94
C PRO A 163 22.77 -0.73 -1.92
N ASP A 164 21.52 -0.72 -1.44
CA ASP A 164 20.34 -0.95 -2.29
C ASP A 164 20.12 0.22 -3.26
N LEU A 165 20.18 1.47 -2.76
CA LEU A 165 20.03 2.65 -3.61
C LEU A 165 21.17 2.75 -4.63
N GLN A 166 22.40 2.41 -4.23
CA GLN A 166 23.54 2.34 -5.13
C GLN A 166 23.33 1.28 -6.23
N ARG A 167 22.83 0.09 -5.88
CA ARG A 167 22.54 -0.97 -6.85
C ARG A 167 21.47 -0.57 -7.85
N GLU A 168 20.38 0.03 -7.39
CA GLU A 168 19.33 0.56 -8.27
C GLU A 168 19.85 1.68 -9.18
N ALA A 169 20.66 2.59 -8.64
CA ALA A 169 21.27 3.66 -9.41
C ALA A 169 22.23 3.12 -10.48
N LEU A 170 23.04 2.11 -10.15
CA LEU A 170 23.93 1.44 -11.10
C LEU A 170 23.17 0.77 -12.25
N ALA A 171 21.98 0.23 -12.00
CA ALA A 171 21.14 -0.34 -13.06
C ALA A 171 20.69 0.72 -14.09
N MET A 172 20.53 1.98 -13.67
CA MET A 172 20.18 3.12 -14.54
C MET A 172 21.40 3.71 -15.28
N MET A 173 22.60 3.65 -14.68
CA MET A 173 23.83 4.28 -15.19
C MET A 173 24.66 3.36 -16.10
N ARG A 174 24.04 2.71 -17.08
CA ARG A 174 24.77 1.80 -17.98
C ARG A 174 25.66 2.62 -18.94
N GLY A 175 26.98 2.47 -18.83
CA GLY A 175 27.95 3.10 -19.74
C GLY A 175 28.41 4.52 -19.36
N PHE A 176 27.94 5.05 -18.24
CA PHE A 176 28.40 6.32 -17.67
C PHE A 176 28.40 6.26 -16.15
N ARG A 177 28.94 7.29 -15.50
CA ARG A 177 28.85 7.49 -14.04
C ARG A 177 28.46 8.92 -13.76
N VAL A 178 27.77 9.12 -12.64
CA VAL A 178 27.46 10.45 -12.10
C VAL A 178 28.16 10.58 -10.76
N ARG A 179 28.82 11.72 -10.52
CA ARG A 179 29.41 12.06 -9.24
C ARG A 179 29.05 13.48 -8.87
N ARG A 180 28.62 13.71 -7.63
CA ARG A 180 28.45 15.06 -7.12
C ARG A 180 29.80 15.75 -7.01
N THR A 181 29.81 17.06 -7.27
CA THR A 181 31.01 17.91 -7.20
C THR A 181 30.98 18.86 -6.02
N GLY A 182 29.91 18.85 -5.22
CA GLY A 182 29.81 19.57 -3.97
C GLY A 182 28.70 19.04 -3.06
N ASP A 183 28.52 19.72 -1.93
CA ASP A 183 27.53 19.36 -0.91
C ASP A 183 26.36 20.33 -0.82
N LYS A 184 26.51 21.52 -1.40
CA LYS A 184 25.49 22.57 -1.39
C LYS A 184 24.73 22.60 -2.70
N GLU A 185 23.44 22.91 -2.59
CA GLU A 185 22.63 23.22 -3.75
C GLU A 185 23.15 24.50 -4.41
N ALA A 186 23.20 24.48 -5.74
CA ALA A 186 23.48 25.64 -6.55
C ALA A 186 22.25 25.95 -7.40
N GLU A 187 21.96 27.23 -7.58
CA GLU A 187 20.98 27.66 -8.57
C GLU A 187 21.50 27.33 -9.96
N ASN A 188 20.66 26.69 -10.76
CA ASN A 188 20.89 26.45 -12.18
C ASN A 188 19.70 27.03 -12.94
N LYS A 189 19.91 27.40 -14.21
CA LYS A 189 18.92 27.96 -15.12
C LYS A 189 17.62 27.15 -15.19
N TRP A 190 17.68 25.85 -14.90
CA TRP A 190 16.55 24.93 -15.05
C TRP A 190 16.00 24.42 -13.72
N ILE A 191 16.85 23.80 -12.90
CA ILE A 191 16.49 23.16 -11.64
C ILE A 191 17.61 23.35 -10.64
N THR A 192 17.29 23.91 -9.47
CA THR A 192 18.19 23.97 -8.32
C THR A 192 18.51 22.57 -7.80
N GLY A 193 19.78 22.34 -7.53
CA GLY A 193 20.24 21.06 -7.02
C GLY A 193 21.74 21.05 -6.82
N VAL A 194 22.26 19.95 -6.31
CA VAL A 194 23.69 19.84 -6.07
C VAL A 194 24.43 19.57 -7.38
N PRO A 195 25.45 20.36 -7.73
CA PRO A 195 26.26 20.14 -8.93
C PRO A 195 26.84 18.74 -9.02
N PHE A 196 26.93 18.24 -10.24
CA PHE A 196 27.47 16.92 -10.53
C PHE A 196 28.23 16.91 -11.86
N ARG A 197 29.07 15.90 -12.04
CA ARG A 197 29.74 15.61 -13.31
C ARG A 197 29.32 14.24 -13.81
N ILE A 198 29.21 14.15 -15.12
CA ILE A 198 28.96 12.90 -15.84
C ILE A 198 30.28 12.45 -16.46
N GLU A 199 30.68 11.22 -16.18
CA GLU A 199 31.90 10.62 -16.72
C GLU A 199 31.55 9.40 -17.59
N ARG A 200 32.22 9.23 -18.72
CA ARG A 200 32.08 8.00 -19.52
C ARG A 200 32.66 6.82 -18.71
N ALA A 201 31.89 5.73 -18.58
CA ALA A 201 32.42 4.54 -17.92
C ALA A 201 33.48 3.88 -18.81
N LYS A 202 34.70 3.67 -18.28
CA LYS A 202 35.69 2.84 -18.95
C LYS A 202 35.13 1.41 -19.07
N LYS A 203 35.19 0.82 -20.27
CA LYS A 203 34.98 -0.62 -20.44
C LYS A 203 35.99 -1.34 -19.52
N PRO A 204 35.58 -2.29 -18.66
CA PRO A 204 36.55 -3.12 -17.97
C PRO A 204 37.41 -3.80 -19.04
N ALA A 205 38.72 -3.61 -18.95
CA ALA A 205 39.65 -4.32 -19.82
C ALA A 205 39.44 -5.82 -19.57
N ALA A 206 39.18 -6.58 -20.63
CA ALA A 206 39.11 -8.04 -20.54
C ALA A 206 40.43 -8.52 -19.92
N THR A 207 40.34 -9.09 -18.72
CA THR A 207 41.44 -9.81 -18.08
C THR A 207 41.83 -10.93 -19.03
N LYS A 208 42.96 -10.77 -19.72
CA LYS A 208 43.64 -11.87 -20.38
C LYS A 208 44.01 -12.86 -19.28
N GLY A 209 43.28 -13.98 -19.20
CA GLY A 209 43.73 -15.12 -18.43
C GLY A 209 44.98 -15.68 -19.09
N GLU A 210 46.12 -15.51 -18.44
CA GLU A 210 47.29 -16.36 -18.68
C GLU A 210 46.92 -17.77 -18.26
N ALA A 211 46.89 -18.67 -19.23
CA ALA A 211 46.84 -20.10 -19.01
C ALA A 211 48.26 -20.57 -18.67
N THR A 212 48.44 -21.08 -17.46
CA THR A 212 49.53 -21.98 -17.08
C THR A 212 48.98 -23.39 -16.97
#